data_AF-A0A536YBL0-F1
#
_entry.id   AF-A0A536YBL0-F1
#
_cell.length_a   1.000
_cell.length_b   1.000
_cell.length_c   1.000
_cell.angle_alpha   90.00
_cell.angle_beta   90.00
_cell.angle_gamma   90.00
#
_symmetry.space_group_name_H-M   'P 1'
#
loop_
_entity.id
_entity.type
_entity.pdbx_description
1 polymer ?
#
loop_
_entity_poly.entity_id
_entity_poly.type
_entity_poly.pdbx_seq_one_letter_code
_entity_poly.pdbx_strand_id
1 'polypeptide(L)'
;MRDTMAHERTPFDSIEGSLEYIGLLREAIETAKISVAHESERANEEAASRRLEALQLIAYKLDRLAWHVDGTRRLLNDLRMLKRLLLGERQLDATSKEASRNTAFVAVKGARPTSHAAR
;
A
#
# COMPACT_ATOMS: atom_id res chain seq x y z
N MET A 1 32.31 -0.15 -14.16
CA MET A 1 31.57 0.45 -13.03
C MET A 1 30.46 1.29 -13.64
N ARG A 2 29.24 0.75 -13.76
CA ARG A 2 28.10 1.45 -14.38
C ARG A 2 27.39 2.26 -13.30
N ASP A 3 27.09 3.50 -13.64
CA ASP A 3 26.48 4.52 -12.80
C ASP A 3 25.21 4.03 -12.08
N THR A 4 25.25 4.07 -10.76
CA THR A 4 24.06 4.15 -9.93
C THR A 4 23.52 5.58 -10.10
N MET A 5 22.80 5.83 -11.19
CA MET A 5 21.98 7.04 -11.32
C MET A 5 21.10 7.14 -10.07
N ALA A 6 21.26 8.20 -9.29
CA ALA A 6 20.37 8.51 -8.18
C ALA A 6 18.96 8.71 -8.74
N HIS A 7 18.16 7.65 -8.75
CA HIS A 7 16.73 7.76 -9.02
C HIS A 7 16.16 8.57 -7.85
N GLU A 8 15.72 9.79 -8.11
CA GLU A 8 14.90 10.53 -7.16
C GLU A 8 13.70 9.64 -6.82
N ARG A 9 13.68 9.14 -5.59
CA ARG A 9 12.65 8.21 -5.17
C ARG A 9 11.30 8.92 -5.25
N THR A 10 10.44 8.45 -6.13
CA THR A 10 9.09 9.00 -6.26
C THR A 10 8.16 8.32 -5.26
N PRO A 11 7.06 8.98 -4.83
CA PRO A 11 6.02 8.33 -4.03
C PRO A 11 5.47 7.06 -4.71
N PHE A 12 5.60 6.95 -6.02
CA PHE A 12 5.06 5.85 -6.82
C PHE A 12 5.99 4.62 -6.91
N ASP A 13 7.21 4.72 -6.38
CA ASP A 13 8.18 3.62 -6.39
C ASP A 13 7.78 2.47 -5.44
N SER A 14 6.80 2.70 -4.55
CA SER A 14 6.30 1.70 -3.61
C SER A 14 4.80 1.85 -3.34
N ILE A 15 4.17 0.76 -2.90
CA ILE A 15 2.76 0.77 -2.47
C ILE A 15 2.59 1.67 -1.25
N GLU A 16 3.56 1.67 -0.34
CA GLU A 16 3.59 2.54 0.85
C GLU A 16 3.59 4.02 0.48
N GLY A 17 4.48 4.45 -0.43
CA GLY A 17 4.51 5.85 -0.90
C GLY A 17 3.24 6.22 -1.69
N SER A 18 2.68 5.27 -2.44
CA SER A 18 1.42 5.50 -3.16
C SER A 18 0.24 5.70 -2.20
N LEU A 19 0.20 4.94 -1.10
CA LEU A 19 -0.80 5.10 -0.04
C LEU A 19 -0.67 6.45 0.67
N GLU A 20 0.56 6.92 0.92
CA GLU A 20 0.84 8.24 1.48
C GLU A 20 0.36 9.36 0.55
N TYR A 21 0.72 9.28 -0.74
CA TYR A 21 0.27 10.23 -1.76
C TYR A 21 -1.26 10.30 -1.85
N ILE A 22 -1.92 9.15 -1.87
CA ILE A 22 -3.39 9.06 -1.91
C ILE A 22 -4.02 9.66 -0.64
N GLY A 23 -3.36 9.55 0.52
CA GLY A 23 -3.75 10.23 1.75
C GLY A 23 -3.72 11.75 1.62
N LEU A 24 -2.59 12.30 1.15
CA LEU A 24 -2.45 13.75 0.91
C LEU A 24 -3.46 14.26 -0.12
N LEU A 25 -3.70 13.49 -1.18
CA LEU A 25 -4.71 13.84 -2.18
C LEU A 25 -6.12 13.86 -1.58
N ARG A 26 -6.46 12.91 -0.71
CA ARG A 26 -7.73 12.88 0.01
C ARG A 26 -7.90 14.14 0.86
N GLU A 27 -6.88 14.54 1.61
CA GLU A 27 -6.91 15.77 2.43
C GLU A 27 -7.10 17.04 1.59
N ALA A 28 -6.42 17.13 0.44
CA ALA A 28 -6.57 18.24 -0.49
C ALA A 28 -8.01 18.32 -1.04
N ILE A 29 -8.64 17.18 -1.33
CA ILE A 29 -10.03 17.13 -1.79
C ILE A 29 -11.00 17.60 -0.71
N GLU A 30 -10.85 17.15 0.54
CA GLU A 30 -11.72 17.61 1.63
C GLU A 30 -11.56 19.11 1.88
N THR A 31 -10.33 19.64 1.80
CA THR A 31 -10.06 21.07 1.88
C THR A 31 -10.79 21.83 0.77
N ALA A 32 -10.71 21.35 -0.48
CA ALA A 32 -11.42 21.95 -1.61
C ALA A 32 -12.94 21.92 -1.42
N LYS A 33 -13.50 20.83 -0.86
CA LYS A 33 -14.94 20.73 -0.57
C LYS A 33 -15.40 21.79 0.43
N ILE A 34 -14.64 22.03 1.49
CA ILE A 34 -14.92 23.08 2.47
C ILE A 34 -14.90 24.46 1.79
N SER A 35 -13.89 24.74 0.95
CA SER A 35 -13.84 26.00 0.21
C SER A 35 -15.02 26.20 -0.74
N VAL A 36 -15.46 25.14 -1.43
CA VAL A 36 -16.63 25.20 -2.33
C VAL A 36 -17.92 25.40 -1.55
N ALA A 37 -18.05 24.82 -0.35
CA ALA A 37 -19.20 25.04 0.52
C ALA A 37 -19.32 26.51 0.93
N HIS A 38 -18.23 27.12 1.41
CA HIS A 38 -18.21 28.54 1.73
C HIS A 38 -18.52 29.44 0.54
N GLU A 39 -17.99 29.11 -0.65
CA GLU A 39 -18.28 29.90 -1.84
C GLU A 39 -19.74 29.72 -2.30
N SER A 40 -20.36 28.57 -2.01
CA SER A 40 -21.77 28.33 -2.29
C SER A 40 -22.67 29.15 -1.37
N GLU A 41 -22.31 29.26 -0.09
CA GLU A 41 -23.00 30.14 0.86
C GLU A 41 -22.97 31.60 0.39
N ARG A 42 -21.78 32.09 -0.01
CA ARG A 42 -21.61 33.44 -0.55
C ARG A 42 -22.40 33.67 -1.84
N ALA A 43 -22.33 32.73 -2.78
CA ALA A 43 -23.09 32.84 -4.04
C ALA A 43 -24.60 32.86 -3.80
N ASN A 44 -25.07 32.15 -2.76
CA ASN A 44 -26.47 32.16 -2.35
C ASN A 44 -26.88 33.51 -1.73
N GLU A 45 -26.05 34.09 -0.85
CA GLU A 45 -26.25 35.43 -0.29
C GLU A 45 -26.27 36.52 -1.37
N GLU A 46 -25.40 36.40 -2.38
CA GLU A 46 -25.32 37.30 -3.55
C GLU A 46 -26.46 37.09 -4.56
N ALA A 47 -27.36 36.12 -4.34
CA ALA A 47 -28.39 35.68 -5.28
C ALA A 47 -27.83 35.33 -6.69
N ALA A 48 -26.57 34.88 -6.75
CA ALA A 48 -25.85 34.55 -7.98
C ALA A 48 -26.19 33.11 -8.44
N SER A 49 -27.42 32.89 -8.91
CA SER A 49 -27.97 31.56 -9.24
C SER A 49 -27.06 30.71 -10.13
N ARG A 50 -26.57 31.25 -11.25
CA ARG A 50 -25.70 30.52 -12.18
C ARG A 50 -24.36 30.12 -11.55
N ARG A 51 -23.84 30.94 -10.63
CA ARG A 51 -22.61 30.64 -9.88
C ARG A 51 -22.86 29.52 -8.89
N LEU A 52 -24.00 29.56 -8.20
CA LEU A 52 -24.42 28.52 -7.27
C LEU A 52 -24.60 27.16 -7.98
N GLU A 53 -25.24 27.12 -9.14
CA GLU A 53 -25.38 25.91 -9.96
C GLU A 53 -24.01 25.32 -10.35
N ALA A 54 -23.06 26.18 -10.76
CA ALA A 54 -21.71 25.74 -11.09
C ALA A 54 -20.98 25.16 -9.86
N LEU A 55 -21.13 25.79 -8.69
CA LEU A 55 -20.55 25.32 -7.44
C LEU A 55 -21.13 23.98 -6.98
N GLN A 56 -22.44 23.77 -7.16
CA GLN A 56 -23.08 22.47 -6.92
C GLN A 56 -22.50 21.37 -7.82
N LEU A 57 -22.27 21.68 -9.10
CA LEU A 57 -21.64 20.72 -10.02
C LEU A 57 -20.19 20.41 -9.61
N ILE A 58 -19.45 21.41 -9.14
CA ILE A 58 -18.09 21.22 -8.62
C ILE A 58 -18.11 20.34 -7.38
N ALA A 59 -19.00 20.60 -6.42
CA ALA A 59 -19.15 19.80 -5.20
C ALA A 59 -19.43 18.32 -5.55
N TYR A 60 -20.36 18.07 -6.47
CA TYR A 60 -20.63 16.72 -6.97
C TYR A 60 -19.39 16.03 -7.57
N LYS A 61 -18.60 16.76 -8.36
CA LYS A 61 -17.36 16.21 -8.93
C LYS A 61 -16.30 15.92 -7.86
N LEU A 62 -16.19 16.76 -6.84
CA LEU A 62 -15.28 16.54 -5.71
C LEU A 62 -15.71 15.31 -4.90
N ASP A 63 -16.99 15.09 -4.67
CA ASP A 63 -17.50 13.88 -4.01
C ASP A 63 -17.18 12.62 -4.82
N ARG A 64 -17.37 12.67 -6.14
CA ARG A 64 -17.02 11.55 -7.02
C ARG A 64 -15.52 11.28 -7.01
N LEU A 65 -14.69 12.33 -7.01
CA LEU A 65 -13.24 12.20 -6.91
C LEU A 65 -12.83 11.57 -5.57
N ALA A 66 -13.40 12.02 -4.44
CA ALA A 66 -13.16 11.43 -3.12
C ALA A 66 -13.51 9.93 -3.10
N TRP A 67 -14.64 9.54 -3.70
CA TRP A 67 -15.04 8.14 -3.81
C TRP A 67 -14.02 7.28 -4.56
N HIS A 68 -13.51 7.77 -5.70
CA HIS A 68 -12.47 7.08 -6.45
C HIS A 68 -11.16 6.97 -5.67
N VAL A 69 -10.74 8.05 -5.00
CA VAL A 69 -9.53 8.07 -4.14
C VAL A 69 -9.64 7.05 -3.02
N ASP A 70 -10.80 6.95 -2.36
CA ASP A 70 -11.05 5.94 -1.34
C ASP A 70 -11.03 4.51 -1.89
N GLY A 71 -11.59 4.30 -3.09
CA GLY A 71 -11.52 3.03 -3.81
C GLY A 71 -10.08 2.61 -4.08
N THR A 72 -9.28 3.52 -4.64
CA THR A 72 -7.86 3.29 -4.91
C THR A 72 -7.08 3.01 -3.62
N ARG A 73 -7.34 3.75 -2.53
CA ARG A 73 -6.69 3.52 -1.23
C ARG A 73 -7.00 2.12 -0.68
N ARG A 74 -8.24 1.65 -0.80
CA ARG A 74 -8.63 0.29 -0.41
C ARG A 74 -7.86 -0.76 -1.21
N LEU A 75 -7.87 -0.65 -2.54
CA LEU A 75 -7.15 -1.58 -3.41
C LEU A 75 -5.64 -1.62 -3.11
N LEU A 76 -5.00 -0.46 -2.88
CA LEU A 76 -3.59 -0.40 -2.53
C LEU A 76 -3.30 -1.09 -1.18
N ASN A 77 -4.19 -0.94 -0.19
CA ASN A 77 -4.07 -1.65 1.08
C ASN A 77 -4.22 -3.17 0.91
N ASP A 78 -5.17 -3.61 0.08
CA ASP A 78 -5.36 -5.02 -0.23
C ASP A 78 -4.11 -5.61 -0.89
N LEU A 79 -3.54 -4.91 -1.88
CA LEU A 79 -2.29 -5.31 -2.53
C LEU A 79 -1.12 -5.34 -1.54
N ARG A 80 -1.03 -4.38 -0.61
CA ARG A 80 -0.02 -4.37 0.45
C ARG A 80 -0.17 -5.60 1.36
N MET A 81 -1.39 -5.95 1.73
CA MET A 81 -1.68 -7.12 2.55
C MET A 81 -1.33 -8.42 1.82
N LEU A 82 -1.73 -8.57 0.56
CA LEU A 82 -1.39 -9.74 -0.26
C LEU A 82 0.13 -9.91 -0.43
N LYS A 83 0.86 -8.81 -0.67
CA LYS A 83 2.33 -8.83 -0.73
C LYS A 83 2.93 -9.34 0.59
N ARG A 84 2.40 -8.91 1.74
CA ARG A 84 2.85 -9.36 3.06
C ARG A 84 2.55 -10.82 3.31
N LEU A 85 1.36 -11.30 2.96
CA LEU A 85 0.99 -12.71 3.08
C LEU A 85 1.92 -13.60 2.24
N LEU A 86 2.08 -13.29 0.96
CA LEU A 86 2.95 -14.05 0.05
C LEU A 86 4.44 -14.05 0.45
N LEU A 87 4.92 -13.00 1.11
CA LEU A 87 6.29 -12.95 1.63
C LEU A 87 6.41 -13.67 2.97
N GLY A 88 5.40 -13.56 3.84
CA GLY A 88 5.32 -14.28 5.11
C GLY A 88 5.28 -15.79 4.91
N GLU A 89 4.44 -16.27 3.99
CA GLU A 89 4.39 -17.69 3.58
C GLU A 89 5.74 -18.18 3.09
N ARG A 90 6.42 -17.41 2.22
CA ARG A 90 7.76 -17.74 1.74
C ARG A 90 8.80 -17.81 2.85
N GLN A 91 8.72 -16.96 3.87
CA GLN A 91 9.63 -17.03 5.02
C GLN A 91 9.32 -18.23 5.93
N LEU A 92 8.05 -18.57 6.13
CA LEU A 92 7.66 -19.77 6.87
C LEU A 92 8.13 -21.04 6.15
N ASP A 93 8.02 -21.10 4.83
CA ASP A 93 8.51 -22.21 4.02
C ASP A 93 10.04 -22.32 4.06
N ALA A 94 10.75 -21.19 4.02
CA ALA A 94 12.20 -21.16 4.11
C ALA A 94 12.70 -21.64 5.49
N THR A 95 12.10 -21.14 6.57
CA THR A 95 12.46 -21.53 7.94
C THR A 95 12.11 -22.99 8.24
N SER A 96 10.98 -23.50 7.73
CA SER A 96 10.60 -24.92 7.81
C SER A 96 11.58 -25.84 7.05
N LYS A 97 11.98 -25.45 5.82
CA LYS A 97 12.99 -26.18 5.03
C LYS A 97 14.39 -26.12 5.65
N GLU A 98 14.73 -25.05 6.34
CA GLU A 98 16.00 -24.90 7.05
C GLU A 98 16.01 -25.72 8.35
N ALA A 99 14.92 -25.73 9.11
CA ALA A 99 14.74 -26.58 10.29
C ALA A 99 14.80 -28.08 9.95
N SER A 100 14.16 -28.50 8.85
CA SER A 100 14.25 -29.88 8.34
C SER A 100 15.66 -30.25 7.84
N ARG A 101 16.38 -29.30 7.20
CA ARG A 101 17.77 -29.52 6.79
C ARG A 101 18.71 -29.65 7.99
N ASN A 102 18.55 -28.84 9.02
CA ASN A 102 19.38 -28.90 10.23
C ASN A 102 19.13 -30.19 11.02
N THR A 103 17.88 -30.65 11.14
CA THR A 103 17.56 -31.93 11.80
C THR A 103 18.11 -33.14 11.03
N ALA A 104 18.02 -33.14 9.69
CA ALA A 104 18.62 -34.17 8.87
C ALA A 104 20.17 -34.20 8.96
N PHE A 105 20.81 -33.03 9.04
CA PHE A 105 22.26 -32.92 9.24
C PHE A 105 22.73 -33.45 10.60
N VAL A 106 21.96 -33.18 11.67
CA VAL A 106 22.25 -33.70 13.02
C VAL A 106 22.06 -35.22 13.09
N ALA A 107 21.03 -35.78 12.45
CA ALA A 107 20.80 -37.22 12.38
C ALA A 107 21.93 -37.98 11.65
N VAL A 108 22.43 -37.42 10.55
CA VAL A 108 23.60 -37.97 9.81
C VAL A 108 24.87 -37.98 10.66
N LYS A 109 25.08 -36.96 11.50
CA LYS A 109 26.28 -36.86 12.36
C LYS A 109 26.21 -37.76 13.61
N GLY A 110 25.01 -38.23 13.98
CA GLY A 110 24.77 -39.14 15.12
C GLY A 110 24.91 -40.63 14.79
N ALA A 111 24.84 -41.02 13.51
CA ALA A 111 25.00 -42.40 13.09
C ALA A 111 26.49 -42.76 12.95
N ARG A 112 27.17 -43.09 14.06
CA ARG A 112 28.43 -43.83 14.00
C ARG A 112 28.15 -45.23 13.46
N PRO A 113 28.87 -45.72 12.42
CA PRO A 113 28.82 -47.12 12.08
C PRO A 113 29.60 -47.91 13.15
N THR A 114 28.90 -48.45 14.14
CA THR A 114 29.41 -49.56 14.93
C THR A 114 29.35 -50.81 14.06
N SER A 115 30.31 -50.96 13.15
CA SER A 115 30.54 -52.23 12.47
C SER A 115 31.47 -53.08 13.34
N HIS A 116 30.84 -54.02 14.01
CA HIS A 116 31.42 -55.19 14.63
C HIS A 116 32.23 -56.02 13.62
N ALA A 117 33.45 -56.40 13.99
CA ALA A 117 34.15 -57.60 13.55
C ALA A 117 35.14 -57.92 14.69
N ALA A 118 34.77 -58.69 15.71
CA ALA A 118 34.63 -60.15 15.68
C ALA A 118 35.82 -60.84 15.00
N ARG A 119 36.97 -60.89 15.69
CA ARG A 119 37.65 -62.13 16.10
C ARG A 119 38.94 -61.84 16.87
#